data_AF-H0QQL3-F1
#
_entry.id   AF-H0QQL3-F1
#
_cell.length_a   1.000
_cell.length_b   1.000
_cell.length_c   1.000
_cell.angle_alpha   90.00
_cell.angle_beta   90.00
_cell.angle_gamma   90.00
#
_symmetry.space_group_name_H-M   'P 1'
#
loop_
_entity.id
_entity.type
_entity.pdbx_description
1 polymer ?
#
loop_
_entity_poly.entity_id
_entity_poly.type
_entity_poly.pdbx_seq_one_letter_code
_entity_poly.pdbx_strand_id
1 'polypeptide(L)'
;MSSAPGTLEGQLSSFESGCYWGRIEASGVIAAYREYLRANENDARWAVTVADAFAAAGGEGNVSTLSDAAVSEALAAAGVSAGRSGLVIDPPMAAGALPTSGYANDPVNTATGNFIEPETDLGFAGAASNLVLSRMYNSLASGLEAPGVFGPGWASVLDQYLAVSDEGVRWVMADGRAVDFPREGDGWGRGAGENYWLAREPVTSAGVAELGSLPDGTAEVLVVRDNQGAWWAFTVAGVWLGAGSGPGRTVSVVRDKQVSVVRDNQVSVVRD
;
A
#
# COMPACT_ATOMS: atom_id res chain seq x y z
N MET A 1 -34.08 13.05 -25.49
CA MET A 1 -32.61 13.24 -25.46
C MET A 1 -32.18 14.38 -24.54
N SER A 2 -33.00 15.41 -24.29
CA SER A 2 -32.67 16.55 -23.41
C SER A 2 -32.38 16.22 -21.94
N SER A 3 -32.86 15.08 -21.42
CA SER A 3 -32.64 14.66 -20.02
C SER A 3 -31.34 13.88 -19.78
N ALA A 4 -30.71 13.34 -20.83
CA ALA A 4 -29.57 12.44 -20.70
C ALA A 4 -28.36 13.05 -19.94
N PRO A 5 -27.98 14.34 -20.14
CA PRO A 5 -26.91 14.96 -19.36
C PRO A 5 -27.21 15.00 -17.85
N GLY A 6 -28.47 15.22 -17.46
CA GLY A 6 -28.88 15.24 -16.05
C GLY A 6 -28.86 13.85 -15.42
N THR A 7 -29.19 12.80 -16.18
CA THR A 7 -29.06 11.42 -15.71
C THR A 7 -27.60 11.04 -15.44
N LEU A 8 -26.68 11.42 -16.33
CA LEU A 8 -25.25 11.16 -16.17
C LEU A 8 -24.66 11.90 -14.96
N GLU A 9 -25.09 13.14 -14.73
CA GLU A 9 -24.69 13.94 -13.57
C GLU A 9 -25.17 13.31 -12.25
N GLY A 10 -26.40 12.77 -12.23
CA GLY A 10 -26.91 12.00 -11.11
C GLY A 10 -26.12 10.71 -10.85
N GLN A 11 -25.77 9.96 -11.90
CA GLN A 11 -24.94 8.76 -11.79
C GLN A 11 -23.53 9.05 -11.27
N LEU A 12 -22.91 10.16 -11.71
CA LEU A 12 -21.61 10.59 -11.22
C LEU A 12 -21.66 10.92 -9.73
N SER A 13 -22.71 11.62 -9.30
CA SER A 13 -22.95 11.96 -7.88
C SER A 13 -23.20 10.71 -7.03
N SER A 14 -23.95 9.73 -7.55
CA SER A 14 -24.13 8.43 -6.87
C SER A 14 -22.82 7.64 -6.76
N PHE A 15 -21.98 7.67 -7.81
CA PHE A 15 -20.66 7.05 -7.76
C PHE A 15 -19.76 7.72 -6.73
N GLU A 16 -19.67 9.05 -6.69
CA GLU A 16 -18.86 9.78 -5.71
C GLU A 16 -19.30 9.54 -4.26
N SER A 17 -20.61 9.46 -4.02
CA SER A 17 -21.13 9.19 -2.67
C SER A 17 -20.98 7.73 -2.23
N GLY A 18 -20.93 6.79 -3.16
CA GLY A 18 -20.76 5.35 -2.88
C GLY A 18 -19.31 4.85 -2.96
N CYS A 19 -18.42 5.57 -3.65
CA CYS A 19 -17.06 5.15 -3.92
C CYS A 19 -16.09 5.73 -2.89
N TYR A 20 -15.51 4.86 -2.07
CA TYR A 20 -14.54 5.24 -1.05
C TYR A 20 -13.12 5.47 -1.60
N TRP A 21 -12.86 5.01 -2.83
CA TRP A 21 -11.51 4.74 -3.34
C TRP A 21 -11.10 5.62 -4.53
N GLY A 22 -12.02 6.45 -5.03
CA GLY A 22 -11.73 7.36 -6.11
C GLY A 22 -12.91 8.20 -6.55
N ARG A 23 -12.58 9.20 -7.35
CA ARG A 23 -13.51 10.16 -7.94
C ARG A 23 -13.32 10.18 -9.45
N ILE A 24 -14.43 10.32 -10.17
CA ILE A 24 -14.42 10.57 -11.60
C ILE A 24 -14.85 12.04 -11.78
N GLU A 25 -13.98 12.85 -12.35
CA GLU A 25 -14.31 14.21 -12.74
C GLU A 25 -14.66 14.22 -14.24
N ALA A 26 -15.94 14.37 -14.54
CA ALA A 26 -16.48 14.34 -15.91
C ALA A 26 -17.35 15.55 -16.26
N SER A 27 -17.29 16.61 -15.45
CA SER A 27 -18.10 17.82 -15.63
C SER A 27 -17.93 18.47 -17.00
N GLY A 28 -16.71 18.49 -17.55
CA GLY A 28 -16.42 19.01 -18.89
C GLY A 28 -17.16 18.29 -20.03
N VAL A 29 -17.21 16.96 -19.99
CA VAL A 29 -17.93 16.15 -20.98
C VAL A 29 -19.44 16.39 -20.89
N ILE A 30 -19.98 16.48 -19.67
CA ILE A 30 -21.41 16.73 -19.44
C ILE A 30 -21.79 18.14 -19.92
N ALA A 31 -20.96 19.15 -19.64
CA ALA A 31 -21.16 20.52 -20.12
C ALA A 31 -21.12 20.60 -21.65
N ALA A 32 -20.15 19.96 -22.30
CA ALA A 32 -20.06 19.90 -23.75
C ALA A 32 -21.27 19.20 -24.39
N TYR A 33 -21.80 18.14 -23.76
CA TYR A 33 -23.00 17.47 -24.27
C TYR A 33 -24.24 18.40 -24.21
N ARG A 34 -24.39 19.18 -23.13
CA ARG A 34 -25.47 20.18 -23.05
C ARG A 34 -25.33 21.25 -24.13
N GLU A 35 -24.12 21.70 -24.41
CA GLU A 35 -23.86 22.69 -25.45
C GLU A 35 -24.11 22.14 -26.86
N TYR A 36 -23.75 20.88 -27.11
CA TYR A 36 -24.07 20.20 -28.37
C TYR A 36 -25.58 20.19 -28.66
N LEU A 37 -26.41 19.89 -27.65
CA LEU A 37 -27.86 19.89 -27.79
C LEU A 37 -28.40 21.30 -28.10
N ARG A 38 -27.91 22.33 -27.40
CA ARG A 38 -28.29 23.73 -27.68
C ARG A 38 -27.92 24.18 -29.08
N ALA A 39 -26.71 23.84 -29.52
CA ALA A 39 -26.26 24.18 -30.86
C ALA A 39 -27.09 23.47 -31.94
N ASN A 40 -27.51 22.21 -31.71
CA ASN A 40 -28.42 21.52 -32.63
C ASN A 40 -29.81 22.17 -32.70
N GLU A 41 -30.33 22.64 -31.56
CA GLU A 41 -31.60 23.39 -31.52
C GLU A 41 -31.47 24.72 -32.27
N ASN A 42 -30.33 25.41 -32.14
CA ASN A 42 -30.05 26.61 -32.90
C ASN A 42 -29.91 26.35 -34.41
N ASP A 43 -29.25 25.26 -34.81
CA ASP A 43 -29.10 24.88 -36.22
C ASP A 43 -30.46 24.55 -36.87
N ALA A 44 -31.35 23.89 -36.12
CA ALA A 44 -32.71 23.66 -36.58
C ALA A 44 -33.47 24.98 -36.80
N ARG A 45 -33.34 25.94 -35.88
CA ARG A 45 -33.94 27.28 -36.02
C ARG A 45 -33.32 28.06 -37.18
N TRP A 46 -32.01 27.93 -37.40
CA TRP A 46 -31.31 28.53 -38.52
C TRP A 46 -31.87 28.03 -39.85
N ALA A 47 -32.00 26.72 -40.01
CA ALA A 47 -32.52 26.11 -41.24
C ALA A 47 -33.95 26.57 -41.55
N VAL A 48 -34.81 26.64 -40.52
CA VAL A 48 -36.18 27.16 -40.66
C VAL A 48 -36.17 28.64 -41.04
N THR A 49 -35.36 29.46 -40.38
CA THR A 49 -35.30 30.91 -40.65
C THR A 49 -34.82 31.21 -42.07
N VAL A 50 -33.83 30.47 -42.55
CA VAL A 50 -33.36 30.57 -43.93
C VAL A 50 -34.45 30.13 -44.90
N ALA A 51 -35.11 28.98 -44.64
CA ALA A 51 -36.21 28.50 -45.48
C ALA A 51 -37.36 29.51 -45.57
N ASP A 52 -37.77 30.10 -44.45
CA ASP A 52 -38.82 31.12 -44.38
C ASP A 52 -38.44 32.38 -45.17
N ALA A 53 -37.17 32.80 -45.12
CA ALA A 53 -36.69 33.93 -45.92
C ALA A 53 -36.78 33.63 -47.42
N PHE A 54 -36.37 32.44 -47.86
CA PHE A 54 -36.49 32.02 -49.26
C PHE A 54 -37.96 31.88 -49.70
N ALA A 55 -38.84 31.37 -48.83
CA ALA A 55 -40.27 31.31 -49.09
C ALA A 55 -40.86 32.71 -49.28
N ALA A 56 -40.53 33.66 -48.41
CA ALA A 56 -40.95 35.06 -48.52
C ALA A 56 -40.44 35.75 -49.79
N ALA A 57 -39.30 35.31 -50.33
CA ALA A 57 -38.76 35.75 -51.62
C ALA A 57 -39.38 35.03 -52.83
N GLY A 58 -40.49 34.30 -52.65
CA GLY A 58 -41.19 33.59 -53.72
C GLY A 58 -40.58 32.25 -54.14
N GLY A 59 -39.71 31.66 -53.31
CA GLY A 59 -39.05 30.38 -53.58
C GLY A 59 -39.92 29.13 -53.33
N GLU A 60 -41.15 29.26 -52.87
CA GLU A 60 -42.03 28.10 -52.70
C GLU A 60 -42.38 27.47 -54.05
N GLY A 61 -41.87 26.27 -54.29
CA GLY A 61 -42.09 25.51 -55.52
C GLY A 61 -41.35 26.04 -56.76
N ASN A 62 -40.52 27.09 -56.62
CA ASN A 62 -39.76 27.71 -57.71
C ASN A 62 -38.32 28.01 -57.28
N VAL A 63 -37.40 28.14 -58.24
CA VAL A 63 -36.04 28.60 -57.93
C VAL A 63 -36.05 30.11 -57.69
N SER A 64 -35.66 30.53 -56.48
CA SER A 64 -35.49 31.94 -56.11
C SER A 64 -34.08 32.20 -55.59
N THR A 65 -33.64 33.46 -55.63
CA THR A 65 -32.32 33.90 -55.18
C THR A 65 -32.46 34.97 -54.12
N LEU A 66 -31.66 34.86 -53.06
CA LEU A 66 -31.51 35.87 -52.02
C LEU A 66 -30.05 36.28 -51.90
N SER A 67 -29.81 37.52 -51.51
CA SER A 67 -28.46 37.97 -51.17
C SER A 67 -28.07 37.48 -49.79
N ASP A 68 -26.78 37.24 -49.58
CA ASP A 68 -26.22 36.87 -48.27
C ASP A 68 -26.56 37.92 -47.19
N ALA A 69 -26.67 39.19 -47.57
CA ALA A 69 -27.09 40.28 -46.68
C ALA A 69 -28.53 40.10 -46.18
N ALA A 70 -29.47 39.72 -47.05
CA ALA A 70 -30.86 39.49 -46.68
C ALA A 70 -31.01 38.26 -45.77
N VAL A 71 -30.23 37.20 -46.04
CA VAL A 71 -30.17 36.01 -45.18
C VAL A 71 -29.58 36.36 -43.81
N SER A 72 -28.51 37.15 -43.77
CA SER A 72 -27.89 37.61 -42.51
C SER A 72 -28.84 38.47 -41.69
N GLU A 73 -29.63 39.34 -42.32
CA GLU A 73 -30.60 40.19 -41.64
C GLU A 73 -31.77 39.39 -41.06
N ALA A 74 -32.26 38.38 -41.80
CA ALA A 74 -33.29 37.47 -41.31
C ALA A 74 -32.84 36.67 -40.08
N LEU A 75 -31.60 36.15 -40.11
CA LEU A 75 -31.00 35.44 -38.98
C LEU A 75 -30.78 36.34 -37.76
N ALA A 76 -30.29 37.56 -37.98
CA ALA A 76 -30.14 38.56 -36.93
C ALA A 76 -31.48 38.94 -36.29
N ALA A 77 -32.52 39.13 -37.10
CA ALA A 77 -33.87 39.43 -36.62
C ALA A 77 -34.49 38.27 -35.81
N ALA A 78 -34.17 37.03 -36.17
CA ALA A 78 -34.59 35.84 -35.41
C ALA A 78 -33.73 35.56 -34.17
N GLY A 79 -32.64 36.30 -33.96
CA GLY A 79 -31.67 36.07 -32.90
C GLY A 79 -30.96 34.71 -33.02
N VAL A 80 -30.75 34.25 -34.25
CA VAL A 80 -30.12 32.96 -34.57
C VAL A 80 -28.70 33.20 -35.09
N SER A 81 -27.73 32.51 -34.52
CA SER A 81 -26.34 32.60 -35.00
C SER A 81 -26.22 32.08 -36.43
N ALA A 82 -25.50 32.82 -37.28
CA ALA A 82 -25.29 32.47 -38.69
C ALA A 82 -24.34 31.28 -38.92
N GLY A 83 -23.66 30.82 -37.88
CA GLY A 83 -22.75 29.70 -37.94
C GLY A 83 -22.57 29.02 -36.58
N ARG A 84 -21.95 27.84 -36.61
CA ARG A 84 -21.70 27.00 -35.45
C ARG A 84 -20.23 27.08 -35.02
N SER A 85 -20.01 27.22 -33.71
CA SER A 85 -18.67 27.12 -33.13
C SER A 85 -18.33 25.67 -32.78
N GLY A 86 -17.04 25.33 -32.82
CA GLY A 86 -16.57 24.02 -32.36
C GLY A 86 -16.83 23.80 -30.87
N LEU A 87 -17.04 22.55 -30.47
CA LEU A 87 -17.20 22.18 -29.06
C LEU A 87 -15.82 22.00 -28.42
N VAL A 88 -15.62 22.64 -27.27
CA VAL A 88 -14.48 22.35 -26.39
C VAL A 88 -14.93 21.29 -25.39
N ILE A 89 -14.19 20.18 -25.34
CA ILE A 89 -14.51 19.05 -24.46
C ILE A 89 -13.29 18.85 -23.56
N ASP A 90 -13.43 19.18 -22.28
CA ASP A 90 -12.42 18.80 -21.31
C ASP A 90 -12.51 17.29 -21.06
N PRO A 91 -11.39 16.56 -21.17
CA PRO A 91 -11.40 15.11 -21.03
C PRO A 91 -11.77 14.72 -19.59
N PRO A 92 -12.52 13.62 -19.40
CA PRO A 92 -12.82 13.13 -18.07
C PRO A 92 -11.54 12.60 -17.41
N MET A 93 -11.40 12.85 -16.12
CA MET A 93 -10.27 12.41 -15.32
C MET A 93 -10.73 11.48 -14.21
N ALA A 94 -9.99 10.40 -13.97
CA ALA A 94 -10.18 9.55 -12.80
C ALA A 94 -9.00 9.76 -11.84
N ALA A 95 -9.30 10.03 -10.57
CA ALA A 95 -8.30 10.14 -9.51
C ALA A 95 -8.71 9.20 -8.37
N GLY A 96 -7.80 8.34 -7.90
CA GLY A 96 -8.07 7.33 -6.88
C GLY A 96 -6.85 7.05 -6.01
N ALA A 97 -7.09 6.42 -4.86
CA ALA A 97 -6.07 6.18 -3.85
C ALA A 97 -4.84 5.45 -4.43
N LEU A 98 -3.65 5.90 -4.02
CA LEU A 98 -2.39 5.25 -4.35
C LEU A 98 -2.43 3.79 -3.86
N PRO A 99 -2.19 2.78 -4.71
CA PRO A 99 -2.18 1.38 -4.30
C PRO A 99 -0.84 1.08 -3.62
N THR A 100 -0.61 1.54 -2.39
CA THR A 100 0.73 1.44 -1.79
C THR A 100 1.04 0.08 -1.15
N SER A 101 0.11 -0.87 -1.08
CA SER A 101 0.44 -2.21 -0.56
C SER A 101 -0.53 -3.34 -0.89
N GLY A 102 -1.69 -3.06 -1.51
CA GLY A 102 -2.76 -4.04 -1.70
C GLY A 102 -3.56 -4.37 -0.42
N TYR A 103 -3.24 -3.72 0.70
CA TYR A 103 -4.03 -3.79 1.94
C TYR A 103 -5.02 -2.62 2.00
N ALA A 104 -6.30 -2.91 2.26
CA ALA A 104 -7.37 -1.91 2.35
C ALA A 104 -8.10 -1.99 3.69
N ASN A 105 -8.32 -0.84 4.34
CA ASN A 105 -9.23 -0.66 5.48
C ASN A 105 -9.04 -1.63 6.66
N ASP A 106 -7.78 -1.95 6.99
CA ASP A 106 -7.40 -2.86 8.07
C ASP A 106 -7.76 -4.33 7.76
N PRO A 107 -6.81 -5.26 7.87
CA PRO A 107 -5.51 -5.34 7.22
C PRO A 107 -5.48 -6.57 6.30
N VAL A 108 -6.50 -6.71 5.45
CA VAL A 108 -6.57 -7.80 4.48
C VAL A 108 -5.95 -7.35 3.15
N ASN A 109 -5.01 -8.13 2.64
CA ASN A 109 -4.53 -8.01 1.28
C ASN A 109 -5.65 -8.45 0.32
N THR A 110 -6.16 -7.52 -0.49
CA THR A 110 -7.32 -7.80 -1.36
C THR A 110 -7.03 -8.75 -2.51
N ALA A 111 -5.74 -8.99 -2.83
CA ALA A 111 -5.34 -9.92 -3.89
C ALA A 111 -5.14 -11.34 -3.37
N THR A 112 -4.65 -11.51 -2.14
CA THR A 112 -4.29 -12.82 -1.58
C THR A 112 -5.21 -13.30 -0.46
N GLY A 113 -6.05 -12.42 0.09
CA GLY A 113 -6.85 -12.69 1.29
C GLY A 113 -6.04 -12.74 2.59
N ASN A 114 -4.74 -12.41 2.54
CA ASN A 114 -3.90 -12.44 3.74
C ASN A 114 -4.26 -11.32 4.71
N PHE A 115 -4.61 -11.68 5.94
CA PHE A 115 -4.81 -10.76 7.06
C PHE A 115 -3.52 -10.68 7.90
N ILE A 116 -3.05 -9.46 8.19
CA ILE A 116 -1.89 -9.21 9.07
C ILE A 116 -2.23 -8.20 10.17
N GLU A 117 -1.91 -8.45 11.43
CA GLU A 117 -2.24 -7.50 12.51
C GLU A 117 -1.00 -7.18 13.35
N PRO A 118 -0.42 -5.98 13.20
CA PRO A 118 0.67 -5.54 14.06
C PRO A 118 0.14 -5.07 15.41
N GLU A 119 0.71 -5.60 16.49
CA GLU A 119 0.46 -5.12 17.85
C GLU A 119 1.77 -4.74 18.55
N THR A 120 1.73 -3.67 19.33
CA THR A 120 2.82 -3.26 20.22
C THR A 120 2.35 -3.35 21.66
N ASP A 121 2.81 -4.36 22.38
CA ASP A 121 2.44 -4.60 23.78
C ASP A 121 3.17 -3.65 24.73
N LEU A 122 4.41 -3.29 24.40
CA LEU A 122 5.22 -2.36 25.17
C LEU A 122 6.16 -1.58 24.24
N GLY A 123 6.15 -0.25 24.34
CA GLY A 123 7.05 0.62 23.60
C GLY A 123 7.59 1.74 24.48
N PHE A 124 8.85 2.09 24.29
CA PHE A 124 9.52 3.18 25.00
C PHE A 124 9.81 4.35 24.06
N ALA A 125 10.07 5.53 24.63
CA ALA A 125 10.39 6.75 23.88
C ALA A 125 11.82 7.25 24.17
N GLY A 126 12.29 8.21 23.38
CA GLY A 126 13.58 8.85 23.58
C GLY A 126 14.75 7.88 23.41
N ALA A 127 15.68 7.87 24.36
CA ALA A 127 16.89 7.03 24.30
C ALA A 127 16.58 5.51 24.29
N ALA A 128 15.46 5.10 24.90
CA ALA A 128 15.05 3.70 24.97
C ALA A 128 14.12 3.27 23.83
N SER A 129 13.95 4.09 22.78
CA SER A 129 12.98 3.82 21.68
C SER A 129 13.17 2.51 20.92
N ASN A 130 14.36 1.89 20.99
CA ASN A 130 14.59 0.58 20.40
C ASN A 130 14.05 -0.58 21.25
N LEU A 131 13.76 -0.35 22.54
CA LEU A 131 13.15 -1.35 23.40
C LEU A 131 11.66 -1.40 23.09
N VAL A 132 11.24 -2.43 22.37
CA VAL A 132 9.85 -2.64 21.97
C VAL A 132 9.53 -4.13 22.10
N LEU A 133 8.44 -4.46 22.78
CA LEU A 133 7.78 -5.76 22.70
C LEU A 133 6.62 -5.62 21.71
N SER A 134 6.77 -6.27 20.56
CA SER A 134 5.77 -6.28 19.50
C SER A 134 5.46 -7.71 19.09
N ARG A 135 4.28 -7.88 18.51
CA ARG A 135 3.82 -9.12 17.91
C ARG A 135 3.08 -8.82 16.59
N MET A 136 3.17 -9.73 15.65
CA MET A 136 2.54 -9.66 14.34
C MET A 136 1.69 -10.91 14.16
N TYR A 137 0.39 -10.75 13.99
CA TYR A 137 -0.45 -11.83 13.50
C TYR A 137 -0.35 -11.91 11.98
N ASN A 138 -0.34 -13.11 11.44
CA ASN A 138 -0.43 -13.38 10.02
C ASN A 138 -1.33 -14.61 9.80
N SER A 139 -2.34 -14.47 8.95
CA SER A 139 -3.26 -15.58 8.63
C SER A 139 -2.61 -16.66 7.75
N LEU A 140 -1.53 -16.31 7.04
CA LEU A 140 -0.70 -17.25 6.30
C LEU A 140 0.45 -17.76 7.15
N ALA A 141 1.06 -18.86 6.71
CA ALA A 141 2.22 -19.43 7.39
C ALA A 141 3.35 -18.41 7.51
N SER A 142 3.92 -18.29 8.70
CA SER A 142 5.14 -17.53 8.97
C SER A 142 6.38 -18.36 8.65
N GLY A 143 7.56 -17.76 8.76
CA GLY A 143 8.85 -18.43 8.68
C GLY A 143 9.24 -19.22 9.94
N LEU A 144 8.41 -19.19 11.00
CA LEU A 144 8.65 -19.94 12.23
C LEU A 144 8.43 -21.45 12.00
N GLU A 145 9.30 -22.29 12.56
CA GLU A 145 9.16 -23.75 12.52
C GLU A 145 8.11 -24.30 13.50
N ALA A 146 7.76 -23.52 14.52
CA ALA A 146 6.74 -23.83 15.52
C ALA A 146 5.94 -22.56 15.83
N PRO A 147 4.73 -22.68 16.42
CA PRO A 147 4.00 -21.51 16.89
C PRO A 147 4.86 -20.62 17.78
N GLY A 148 4.81 -19.31 17.55
CA GLY A 148 5.52 -18.32 18.37
C GLY A 148 5.00 -18.30 19.81
N VAL A 149 5.69 -17.56 20.68
CA VAL A 149 5.38 -17.49 22.12
C VAL A 149 3.96 -17.01 22.43
N PHE A 150 3.33 -16.28 21.51
CA PHE A 150 1.94 -15.81 21.62
C PHE A 150 0.90 -16.75 20.97
N GLY A 151 1.32 -17.90 20.46
CA GLY A 151 0.46 -18.94 19.88
C GLY A 151 0.39 -18.91 18.36
N PRO A 152 -0.46 -19.79 17.76
CA PRO A 152 -0.55 -19.95 16.31
C PRO A 152 -0.90 -18.64 15.58
N GLY A 153 -0.22 -18.39 14.46
CA GLY A 153 -0.39 -17.19 13.64
C GLY A 153 0.32 -15.95 14.16
N TRP A 154 0.78 -15.95 15.42
CA TRP A 154 1.55 -14.86 16.00
C TRP A 154 3.06 -15.12 15.91
N ALA A 155 3.80 -14.07 15.54
CA ALA A 155 5.24 -13.97 15.69
C ALA A 155 5.57 -12.74 16.53
N SER A 156 6.65 -12.81 17.31
CA SER A 156 7.12 -11.70 18.14
C SER A 156 8.63 -11.51 18.00
N VAL A 157 9.11 -10.35 18.45
CA VAL A 157 10.54 -10.10 18.67
C VAL A 157 11.22 -11.19 19.50
N LEU A 158 10.47 -11.85 20.40
CA LEU A 158 10.97 -12.94 21.24
C LEU A 158 11.20 -14.25 20.46
N ASP A 159 10.55 -14.39 19.31
CA ASP A 159 10.62 -15.56 18.43
C ASP A 159 11.70 -15.42 17.34
N GLN A 160 12.50 -14.35 17.37
CA GLN A 160 13.56 -14.11 16.39
C GLN A 160 14.74 -15.09 16.56
N TYR A 161 15.22 -15.70 15.48
CA TYR A 161 16.37 -16.60 15.48
C TYR A 161 17.01 -16.76 14.09
N LEU A 162 18.20 -17.38 14.04
CA LEU A 162 18.79 -17.91 12.81
C LEU A 162 18.68 -19.45 12.79
N ALA A 163 18.08 -20.00 11.75
CA ALA A 163 18.23 -21.41 11.40
C ALA A 163 19.49 -21.57 10.54
N VAL A 164 20.54 -22.18 11.12
CA VAL A 164 21.83 -22.39 10.46
C VAL A 164 21.87 -23.81 9.87
N SER A 165 22.23 -23.94 8.59
CA SER A 165 22.46 -25.22 7.91
C SER A 165 23.72 -25.17 7.03
N ASP A 166 24.03 -26.30 6.40
CA ASP A 166 25.17 -26.39 5.47
C ASP A 166 24.93 -25.58 4.18
N GLU A 167 23.67 -25.43 3.78
CA GLU A 167 23.23 -24.72 2.57
C GLU A 167 23.17 -23.20 2.75
N GLY A 168 23.11 -22.72 4.00
CA GLY A 168 22.99 -21.30 4.29
C GLY A 168 22.41 -21.02 5.67
N VAL A 169 21.87 -19.81 5.82
CA VAL A 169 21.23 -19.38 7.06
C VAL A 169 19.89 -18.75 6.73
N ARG A 170 18.83 -19.19 7.41
CA ARG A 170 17.53 -18.53 7.40
C ARG A 170 17.39 -17.67 8.64
N TRP A 171 17.18 -16.38 8.46
CA TRP A 171 16.85 -15.46 9.55
C TRP A 171 15.34 -15.30 9.65
N VAL A 172 14.76 -15.77 10.76
CA VAL A 172 13.35 -15.51 11.08
C VAL A 172 13.27 -14.22 11.90
N MET A 173 12.51 -13.26 11.40
CA MET A 173 12.40 -11.89 11.90
C MET A 173 11.29 -11.75 12.95
N ALA A 174 11.24 -10.59 13.61
CA ALA A 174 10.29 -10.31 14.70
C ALA A 174 8.81 -10.30 14.26
N ASP A 175 8.56 -10.07 12.99
CA ASP A 175 7.22 -10.08 12.37
C ASP A 175 6.85 -11.45 11.77
N GLY A 176 7.70 -12.46 11.95
CA GLY A 176 7.50 -13.80 11.41
C GLY A 176 7.89 -13.96 9.95
N ARG A 177 8.38 -12.92 9.26
CA ARG A 177 9.02 -13.09 7.95
C ARG A 177 10.35 -13.83 8.09
N ALA A 178 10.82 -14.41 6.99
CA ALA A 178 12.14 -15.00 6.92
C ALA A 178 12.96 -14.45 5.74
N VAL A 179 14.26 -14.32 5.93
CA VAL A 179 15.24 -13.96 4.90
C VAL A 179 16.30 -15.05 4.82
N ASP A 180 16.51 -15.59 3.62
CA ASP A 180 17.51 -16.63 3.37
C ASP A 180 18.83 -16.02 2.90
N PHE A 181 19.91 -16.41 3.55
CA PHE A 181 21.30 -16.08 3.23
C PHE A 181 21.99 -17.34 2.67
N PRO A 182 22.10 -17.47 1.33
CA PRO A 182 22.71 -18.64 0.73
C PRO A 182 24.20 -18.71 1.06
N ARG A 183 24.75 -19.91 1.16
CA ARG A 183 26.20 -20.11 1.33
C ARG A 183 26.96 -19.55 0.12
N GLU A 184 27.98 -18.73 0.37
CA GLU A 184 28.87 -18.20 -0.67
C GLU A 184 30.32 -18.25 -0.17
N GLY A 185 31.08 -19.24 -0.66
CA GLY A 185 32.41 -19.55 -0.15
C GLY A 185 32.39 -19.89 1.35
N ASP A 186 33.28 -19.24 2.11
CA ASP A 186 33.38 -19.40 3.57
C ASP A 186 32.32 -18.60 4.35
N GLY A 187 31.57 -17.73 3.67
CA GLY A 187 30.54 -16.87 4.25
C GLY A 187 29.17 -17.08 3.62
N TRP A 188 28.42 -15.99 3.52
CA TRP A 188 27.07 -15.97 2.97
C TRP A 188 26.90 -14.83 1.99
N GLY A 189 26.07 -15.07 0.98
CA GLY A 189 25.64 -14.03 0.06
C GLY A 189 24.68 -13.04 0.73
N ARG A 190 24.30 -12.00 -0.03
CA ARG A 190 23.27 -11.04 0.38
C ARG A 190 21.93 -11.76 0.62
N GLY A 191 21.14 -11.28 1.59
CA GLY A 191 19.80 -11.79 1.85
C GLY A 191 18.93 -11.79 0.58
N ALA A 192 18.27 -12.91 0.31
CA ALA A 192 17.45 -13.09 -0.89
C ALA A 192 16.36 -12.02 -0.98
N GLY A 193 16.40 -11.20 -2.04
CA GLY A 193 15.44 -10.11 -2.26
C GLY A 193 15.59 -8.87 -1.36
N GLU A 194 16.51 -8.88 -0.38
CA GLU A 194 16.51 -7.92 0.72
C GLU A 194 17.88 -7.28 0.98
N ASN A 195 17.93 -6.02 1.41
CA ASN A 195 19.19 -5.31 1.70
C ASN A 195 19.78 -5.69 3.08
N TYR A 196 20.00 -6.98 3.29
CA TYR A 196 20.65 -7.51 4.50
C TYR A 196 21.92 -8.30 4.16
N TRP A 197 22.90 -8.22 5.05
CA TRP A 197 24.14 -8.99 4.98
C TRP A 197 24.38 -9.71 6.29
N LEU A 198 24.75 -10.99 6.21
CA LEU A 198 25.10 -11.81 7.34
C LEU A 198 26.61 -12.00 7.39
N ALA A 199 27.22 -11.71 8.52
CA ALA A 199 28.65 -11.94 8.75
C ALA A 199 28.89 -12.60 10.10
N ARG A 200 30.02 -13.30 10.20
CA ARG A 200 30.59 -13.70 11.49
C ARG A 200 31.50 -12.58 11.96
N GLU A 201 31.26 -12.07 13.16
CA GLU A 201 31.99 -10.94 13.72
C GLU A 201 32.51 -11.29 15.12
N PRO A 202 33.72 -10.82 15.52
CA PRO A 202 34.16 -10.93 16.90
C PRO A 202 33.27 -10.10 17.81
N VAL A 203 33.10 -10.54 19.06
CA VAL A 203 32.26 -9.83 20.06
C VAL A 203 32.72 -8.41 20.38
N THR A 204 33.96 -8.07 20.02
CA THR A 204 34.55 -6.74 20.16
C THR A 204 34.18 -5.78 19.02
N SER A 205 33.43 -6.23 18.02
CA SER A 205 33.00 -5.41 16.88
C SER A 205 32.07 -4.28 17.32
N ALA A 206 32.11 -3.16 16.60
CA ALA A 206 31.28 -2.00 16.90
C ALA A 206 29.78 -2.36 16.89
N GLY A 207 29.05 -1.86 17.89
CA GLY A 207 27.66 -2.23 18.17
C GLY A 207 27.55 -3.50 19.02
N VAL A 208 28.14 -4.61 18.58
CA VAL A 208 28.13 -5.89 19.32
C VAL A 208 28.80 -5.74 20.69
N ALA A 209 29.87 -4.96 20.79
CA ALA A 209 30.55 -4.67 22.05
C ALA A 209 29.68 -3.91 23.08
N GLU A 210 28.54 -3.34 22.67
CA GLU A 210 27.58 -2.69 23.57
C GLU A 210 26.57 -3.67 24.19
N LEU A 211 26.57 -4.95 23.78
CA LEU A 211 25.69 -5.97 24.37
C LEU A 211 26.01 -6.15 25.87
N GLY A 212 24.98 -6.06 26.71
CA GLY A 212 25.12 -6.03 28.16
C GLY A 212 25.51 -7.37 28.80
N SER A 213 25.28 -8.49 28.12
CA SER A 213 25.76 -9.81 28.53
C SER A 213 25.84 -10.76 27.34
N LEU A 214 26.84 -11.63 27.34
CA LEU A 214 27.01 -12.70 26.37
C LEU A 214 27.16 -14.03 27.11
N PRO A 215 26.80 -15.17 26.49
CA PRO A 215 27.12 -16.48 27.06
C PRO A 215 28.63 -16.64 27.30
N ASP A 216 29.01 -17.32 28.37
CA ASP A 216 30.42 -17.54 28.70
C ASP A 216 31.18 -18.20 27.55
N GLY A 217 32.38 -17.70 27.26
CA GLY A 217 33.24 -18.21 26.17
C GLY A 217 32.83 -17.77 24.77
N THR A 218 31.85 -16.89 24.61
CA THR A 218 31.49 -16.32 23.30
C THR A 218 32.60 -15.39 22.80
N ALA A 219 33.35 -15.83 21.78
CA ALA A 219 34.37 -15.02 21.10
C ALA A 219 33.86 -14.36 19.81
N GLU A 220 32.91 -15.02 19.14
CA GLU A 220 32.33 -14.59 17.88
C GLU A 220 30.81 -14.78 17.89
N VAL A 221 30.14 -13.96 17.09
CA VAL A 221 28.69 -13.96 16.90
C VAL A 221 28.35 -13.90 15.41
N LEU A 222 27.11 -14.23 15.09
CA LEU A 222 26.54 -13.98 13.78
C LEU A 222 25.80 -12.64 13.83
N VAL A 223 26.06 -11.76 12.87
CA VAL A 223 25.47 -10.42 12.81
C VAL A 223 24.82 -10.22 11.46
N VAL A 224 23.52 -9.92 11.48
CA VAL A 224 22.82 -9.40 10.31
C VAL A 224 22.88 -7.88 10.36
N ARG A 225 23.23 -7.23 9.25
CA ARG A 225 23.24 -5.77 9.10
C ARG A 225 22.39 -5.34 7.92
N ASP A 226 21.73 -4.19 8.04
CA ASP A 226 21.04 -3.55 6.93
C ASP A 226 21.90 -2.45 6.28
N ASN A 227 21.35 -1.80 5.24
CA ASN A 227 22.02 -0.68 4.56
C ASN A 227 21.89 0.68 5.28
N GLN A 228 21.20 0.73 6.42
CA GLN A 228 20.98 1.93 7.25
C GLN A 228 21.83 1.91 8.54
N GLY A 229 22.56 0.81 8.79
CA GLY A 229 23.42 0.64 9.96
C GLY A 229 22.72 -0.03 11.14
N ALA A 230 21.49 -0.51 10.99
CA ALA A 230 20.87 -1.38 11.97
C ALA A 230 21.51 -2.77 11.94
N TRP A 231 21.53 -3.44 13.09
CA TRP A 231 22.13 -4.74 13.24
C TRP A 231 21.36 -5.62 14.22
N TRP A 232 21.43 -6.93 14.00
CA TRP A 232 20.88 -7.99 14.86
C TRP A 232 21.95 -9.04 15.10
N ALA A 233 22.28 -9.29 16.36
CA ALA A 233 23.32 -10.24 16.76
C ALA A 233 22.71 -11.54 17.29
N PHE A 234 23.36 -12.64 16.97
CA PHE A 234 22.97 -13.99 17.35
C PHE A 234 24.19 -14.79 17.79
N THR A 235 23.99 -15.79 18.64
CA THR A 235 25.02 -16.80 18.87
C THR A 235 25.33 -17.53 17.56
N VAL A 236 26.46 -18.24 17.50
CA VAL A 236 26.78 -19.10 16.36
C VAL A 236 25.77 -20.25 16.15
N ALA A 237 24.99 -20.57 17.19
CA ALA A 237 23.87 -21.50 17.13
C ALA A 237 22.54 -20.84 16.73
N GLY A 238 22.55 -19.54 16.42
CA GLY A 238 21.40 -18.79 15.93
C GLY A 238 20.44 -18.25 17.00
N VAL A 239 20.83 -18.25 18.26
CA VAL A 239 20.01 -17.68 19.35
C VAL A 239 20.18 -16.16 19.37
N TRP A 240 19.08 -15.40 19.31
CA TRP A 240 19.12 -13.93 19.29
C TRP A 240 19.72 -13.33 20.57
N LEU A 241 20.69 -12.42 20.43
CA LEU A 241 21.40 -11.78 21.56
C LEU A 241 21.00 -10.32 21.75
N GLY A 242 20.55 -9.66 20.69
CA GLY A 242 20.21 -8.25 20.73
C GLY A 242 20.23 -7.59 19.36
N ALA A 243 19.96 -6.30 19.35
CA ALA A 243 19.93 -5.49 18.15
C ALA A 243 20.27 -4.03 18.46
N GLY A 244 20.66 -3.27 17.45
CA GLY A 244 20.90 -1.84 17.61
C GLY A 244 20.78 -1.06 16.31
N SER A 245 20.65 0.26 16.42
CA SER A 245 20.52 1.20 15.29
C SER A 245 21.50 2.37 15.35
N GLY A 246 22.63 2.16 16.04
CA GLY A 246 23.70 3.13 16.23
C GLY A 246 24.24 3.13 17.66
N PRO A 247 25.28 3.95 17.93
CA PRO A 247 25.91 4.00 19.25
C PRO A 247 24.93 4.36 20.37
N GLY A 248 24.96 3.60 21.46
CA GLY A 248 24.09 3.82 22.62
C GLY A 248 22.61 3.50 22.40
N ARG A 249 22.28 2.86 21.27
CA ARG A 249 20.93 2.43 20.91
C ARG A 249 20.85 0.91 20.81
N THR A 250 21.45 0.24 21.78
CA THR A 250 21.55 -1.22 21.82
C THR A 250 20.51 -1.82 22.77
N VAL A 251 19.78 -2.83 22.31
CA VAL A 251 18.93 -3.69 23.12
C VAL A 251 19.62 -5.03 23.26
N SER A 252 19.79 -5.48 24.50
CA SER A 252 20.37 -6.78 24.83
C SER A 252 19.30 -7.73 25.34
N VAL A 253 19.44 -9.00 25.00
CA VAL A 253 18.52 -10.07 25.38
C VAL A 253 19.25 -11.02 26.31
N VAL A 254 18.70 -11.20 27.50
CA VAL A 254 19.18 -12.18 28.47
C VAL A 254 18.14 -13.28 28.57
N ARG A 255 18.56 -14.53 28.35
CA ARG A 255 17.72 -15.71 28.55
C ARG A 255 18.26 -16.50 29.73
N ASP A 256 17.46 -16.66 30.76
CA ASP A 256 17.77 -17.59 31.84
C ASP A 256 17.63 -19.02 31.33
N LYS A 257 18.50 -19.91 31.80
CA LYS A 257 18.34 -21.35 31.56
C LYS A 257 17.02 -21.78 32.17
N GLN A 258 16.22 -22.55 31.42
CA GLN A 258 15.02 -23.20 31.96
C GLN A 258 15.37 -23.90 33.28
N VAL A 259 14.78 -23.44 34.39
CA VAL A 259 14.74 -24.25 35.60
C VAL A 259 13.79 -25.39 35.30
N SER A 260 14.34 -26.58 35.04
CA SER A 260 13.54 -27.80 35.00
C SER A 260 12.90 -27.99 36.38
N VAL A 261 11.63 -27.61 36.53
CA VAL A 261 10.84 -27.97 37.70
C VAL A 261 10.60 -29.48 37.63
N VAL A 262 11.48 -30.24 38.27
CA VAL A 262 11.23 -31.65 38.57
C VAL A 262 10.05 -31.64 39.54
N ARG A 263 8.86 -32.03 39.06
CA ARG A 263 7.73 -32.38 39.94
C ARG A 263 8.09 -33.70 40.62
N ASP A 264 8.75 -33.61 41.77
CA ASP A 264 8.95 -34.76 42.63
C ASP A 264 7.63 -35.05 43.35
N ASN A 265 6.82 -35.92 42.74
CA ASN A 265 5.54 -36.33 43.28
C ASN A 265 5.75 -37.54 44.20
N GLN A 266 6.31 -37.31 45.39
CA GLN A 266 6.38 -38.28 46.48
C GLN A 266 5.41 -37.84 47.59
N VAL A 267 4.20 -38.41 47.58
CA VAL A 267 3.30 -38.38 48.74
C VAL A 267 3.50 -39.70 49.47
N SER A 268 4.30 -39.69 50.53
CA SER A 268 4.39 -40.79 51.49
C SER A 268 3.27 -40.66 52.52
N VAL A 269 2.32 -41.58 52.48
CA VAL A 269 1.31 -41.74 53.55
C VAL A 269 1.97 -42.56 54.67
N VAL A 270 2.22 -41.92 55.80
CA VAL A 270 2.50 -42.61 57.06
C VAL A 270 1.15 -42.84 57.74
N ARG A 271 0.81 -44.11 57.99
CA ARG A 271 -0.25 -44.51 58.92
C ARG A 271 0.42 -44.91 60.23
N ASP A 272 -0.04 -44.32 61.33
CA ASP A 272 0.13 -44.88 62.68
C ASP A 272 -0.75 -46.13 62.85
#